data_AF-A0A3L7TPK6-F1
#
_entry.id   AF-A0A3L7TPK6-F1
#
_cell.length_a   1.000
_cell.length_b   1.000
_cell.length_c   1.000
_cell.angle_alpha   90.00
_cell.angle_beta   90.00
_cell.angle_gamma   90.00
#
_symmetry.space_group_name_H-M   'P 1'
#
loop_
_entity.id
_entity.type
_entity.pdbx_description
1 polymer ?
#
loop_
_entity_poly.entity_id
_entity_poly.type
_entity_poly.pdbx_seq_one_letter_code
_entity_poly.pdbx_strand_id
1 'polypeptide(L)' 'MARIVKLDATGPIKVEPSANPIFVCACGLSKKFPFCDGSHKPTREEEANCVYRYDAATGAVIEKSQA' A
#
# COMPACT_ATOMS: atom_id res chain seq x y z
N MET A 1 -13.29 2.70 17.81
CA MET A 1 -12.57 1.41 17.87
C MET A 1 -11.53 1.41 16.78
N ALA A 2 -10.27 1.09 17.08
CA ALA A 2 -9.21 1.00 16.09
C ALA A 2 -8.87 -0.48 15.85
N ARG A 3 -8.49 -0.82 14.62
CA ARG A 3 -8.00 -2.15 14.24
C ARG A 3 -6.71 -1.99 13.45
N ILE A 4 -5.77 -2.90 13.64
CA ILE A 4 -4.56 -3.00 12.82
C ILE A 4 -4.90 -3.95 11.66
N VAL A 5 -4.62 -3.52 10.43
CA VAL A 5 -4.79 -4.34 9.22
C VAL A 5 -3.40 -4.56 8.64
N LYS A 6 -3.01 -5.83 8.49
CA LYS A 6 -1.78 -6.20 7.79
C LYS A 6 -2.02 -6.14 6.28
N LEU A 7 -1.12 -5.47 5.55
CA LEU A 7 -1.14 -5.37 4.10
C LEU A 7 0.21 -5.88 3.58
N ASP A 8 0.18 -6.92 2.75
CA ASP A 8 1.37 -7.56 2.19
C ASP A 8 1.57 -7.27 0.69
N ALA A 9 0.60 -6.62 0.05
CA ALA A 9 0.65 -6.37 -1.39
C ALA A 9 1.53 -5.16 -1.71
N THR A 10 2.50 -5.34 -2.59
CA THR A 10 3.44 -4.28 -3.02
C THR A 10 2.96 -3.50 -4.26
N GLY A 11 1.68 -3.67 -4.64
CA GLY A 11 1.13 -3.06 -5.84
C GLY A 11 -0.39 -3.17 -5.91
N PRO A 12 -1.02 -2.51 -6.90
CA PRO A 12 -2.46 -2.53 -7.08
C PRO A 12 -2.94 -3.81 -7.76
N ILE A 13 -4.22 -4.11 -7.59
CA ILE A 13 -4.93 -5.19 -8.28
C ILE A 13 -5.58 -4.60 -9.53
N LYS A 14 -5.31 -5.20 -10.69
CA LYS A 14 -6.02 -4.86 -11.94
C LYS A 14 -7.38 -5.55 -11.94
N VAL A 15 -8.44 -4.79 -12.18
CA VAL A 15 -9.80 -5.33 -12.33
C VAL A 15 -10.03 -5.73 -13.79
N GLU A 16 -10.47 -6.97 -14.02
CA GLU A 16 -10.80 -7.47 -15.36
C GLU A 16 -12.18 -8.15 -15.40
N PRO A 17 -12.89 -8.11 -16.55
CA PRO A 17 -12.63 -7.28 -17.73
C PRO A 17 -13.17 -5.85 -17.55
N SER A 18 -12.42 -4.85 -17.99
CA SER A 18 -12.83 -3.44 -17.91
C SER A 18 -12.53 -2.72 -19.22
N ALA A 19 -13.48 -1.93 -19.74
CA ALA A 19 -13.28 -1.14 -20.96
C ALA A 19 -12.11 -0.15 -20.85
N ASN A 20 -11.90 0.42 -19.66
CA ASN A 20 -10.73 1.20 -19.28
C ASN A 20 -10.02 0.51 -18.11
N PRO A 21 -8.67 0.43 -18.09
CA PRO A 21 -7.95 -0.21 -16.98
C PRO A 21 -8.28 0.43 -15.63
N ILE A 22 -8.82 -0.38 -14.70
CA ILE A 22 -9.05 0.04 -13.31
C ILE A 22 -8.04 -0.69 -12.42
N PHE A 23 -7.38 0.10 -11.57
CA PHE A 23 -6.40 -0.40 -10.59
C PHE A 23 -6.85 -0.05 -9.18
N VAL A 24 -7.08 -1.06 -8.36
CA VAL A 24 -7.47 -0.92 -6.95
C VAL A 24 -6.23 -0.99 -6.08
N CYS A 25 -6.08 -0.05 -5.15
CA CYS A 25 -4.99 -0.04 -4.20
C CYS A 25 -5.07 -1.26 -3.28
N ALA A 26 -3.97 -2.01 -3.19
CA ALA A 26 -3.81 -3.08 -2.19
C ALA A 26 -2.64 -2.82 -1.22
N CYS A 27 -1.80 -1.82 -1.47
CA CYS A 27 -0.68 -1.46 -0.59
C CYS A 27 -1.08 -0.60 0.62
N GLY A 28 -2.26 0.02 0.60
CA GLY A 28 -2.76 0.88 1.68
C GLY A 28 -2.20 2.31 1.73
N LEU A 29 -1.22 2.66 0.90
CA LEU A 29 -0.57 3.99 0.92
C LEU A 29 -1.23 5.03 0.00
N SER A 30 -2.31 4.68 -0.70
CA SER A 30 -2.91 5.59 -1.66
C SER A 30 -3.61 6.77 -0.99
N LYS A 31 -3.34 7.98 -1.48
CA LYS A 31 -4.05 9.20 -1.10
C LYS A 31 -5.40 9.33 -1.81
N LYS A 32 -5.67 8.48 -2.81
CA LYS A 32 -6.93 8.39 -3.55
C LYS A 32 -7.63 7.04 -3.33
N PHE A 33 -7.42 6.44 -2.17
CA PHE A 33 -8.06 5.18 -1.80
C PHE A 33 -9.57 5.22 -2.07
N PRO A 34 -10.17 4.20 -2.73
CA PRO A 34 -9.64 2.86 -2.99
C PRO A 34 -8.79 2.70 -4.26
N PHE A 35 -8.62 3.73 -5.08
CA PHE A 35 -7.92 3.62 -6.35
C PHE A 35 -6.41 3.73 -6.20
N CYS A 36 -5.67 3.11 -7.12
CA CYS A 36 -4.23 3.28 -7.17
C CYS A 36 -3.85 4.67 -7.69
N ASP A 37 -2.99 5.38 -6.95
CA ASP A 37 -2.39 6.66 -7.36
C ASP A 37 -0.87 6.57 -7.58
N GLY A 38 -0.29 5.37 -7.47
CA GLY A 38 1.14 5.13 -7.62
C GLY A 38 1.94 5.24 -6.33
N SER A 39 1.29 5.47 -5.18
CA SER A 39 1.95 5.53 -3.87
C SER A 39 2.55 4.19 -3.40
N HIS A 40 2.32 3.09 -4.13
CA HIS A 40 2.91 1.77 -3.86
C HIS A 40 4.38 1.65 -4.28
N LYS A 41 4.98 2.66 -4.93
CA LYS A 41 6.37 2.57 -5.39
C LYS A 41 7.38 2.22 -4.27
N PRO A 42 7.32 2.84 -3.08
CA PRO A 42 8.27 2.52 -2.00
C PRO A 42 8.09 1.10 -1.47
N THR A 43 6.89 0.52 -1.56
CA THR A 43 6.63 -0.82 -1.00
C THR A 43 7.32 -1.94 -1.77
N ARG A 44 7.87 -1.65 -2.97
CA ARG A 44 8.66 -2.60 -3.75
C ARG A 44 10.07 -2.83 -3.20
N GLU A 45 10.55 -1.92 -2.38
CA GLU A 45 11.89 -1.96 -1.76
C GLU A 45 11.81 -2.41 -0.30
N GLU A 46 10.62 -2.79 0.20
CA GLU A 46 10.46 -3.34 1.53
C GLU A 46 11.17 -4.68 1.67
N GLU A 47 11.85 -4.85 2.80
CA GLU A 47 12.54 -6.09 3.14
C GLU A 47 11.56 -7.15 3.63
N ALA A 48 11.83 -8.40 3.25
CA ALA A 48 11.07 -9.54 3.74
C ALA A 48 11.14 -9.62 5.28
N ASN A 49 10.04 -10.07 5.90
CA ASN A 49 9.89 -10.22 7.36
C ASN A 49 10.11 -8.92 8.16
N CYS A 50 9.81 -7.77 7.57
CA CYS A 50 9.75 -6.49 8.28
C CYS A 50 8.34 -5.93 8.23
N VAL A 51 7.94 -5.23 9.30
CA VAL A 51 6.73 -4.40 9.34
C VAL A 51 7.16 -2.95 9.17
N TYR A 52 6.66 -2.32 8.12
CA TYR A 52 6.85 -0.90 7.85
C TYR A 52 5.62 -0.13 8.30
N ARG A 53 5.84 0.91 9.11
CA ARG A 53 4.80 1.86 9.49
C ARG A 53 5.03 3.16 8.75
N TYR A 54 4.02 3.59 8.01
CA TYR A 54 4.04 4.82 7.24
C TYR A 54 3.27 5.92 7.97
N ASP A 55 3.78 7.14 7.91
CA ASP A 55 3.06 8.33 8.32
C ASP A 55 2.01 8.70 7.25
N ALA A 56 0.77 8.90 7.69
CA ALA A 56 -0.34 9.14 6.78
C ALA A 56 -0.30 10.51 6.09
N ALA A 57 0.37 11.52 6.68
CA ALA A 57 0.42 12.86 6.11
C ALA A 57 1.55 13.00 5.08
N THR A 58 2.73 12.49 5.43
CA THR A 58 3.97 12.67 4.66
C THR A 58 4.25 11.49 3.73
N GLY A 59 3.78 10.28 4.05
CA GLY A 59 4.13 9.04 3.36
C GLY A 59 5.54 8.54 3.72
N ALA A 60 6.21 9.14 4.71
CA ALA A 60 7.51 8.69 5.19
C ALA A 60 7.37 7.45 6.07
N VAL A 61 8.38 6.59 6.06
CA VAL A 61 8.49 5.47 7.02
C VAL A 61 8.83 6.05 8.39
N ILE A 62 8.00 5.77 9.39
CA ILE A 62 8.22 6.21 10.79
C ILE A 62 8.73 5.09 11.69
N GLU A 63 8.52 3.83 11.30
CA GLU A 63 8.99 2.68 12.05
C GLU A 63 9.24 1.52 11.09
N LYS A 64 10.34 0.80 11.32
CA LYS A 64 10.63 -0.48 10.69
C LYS A 64 11.01 -1.45 11.81
N SER A 65 10.27 -2.54 11.94
CA SER A 65 10.53 -3.59 12.93
C SER A 65 10.57 -4.95 12.24
N GLN A 66 11.30 -5.90 12.81
CA GLN A 66 11.25 -7.28 12.35
C GLN A 66 9.90 -7.88 12.76
N ALA A 67 9.24 -8.56 11.81
CA ALA A 67 7.93 -9.20 11.99
C ALA A 67 8.04 -10.51 12.78
#